data_AF-A0A7J9QW15-F1
#
_entry.id   AF-A0A7J9QW15-F1
#
_cell.length_a   1.000
_cell.length_b   1.000
_cell.length_c   1.000
_cell.angle_alpha   90.00
_cell.angle_beta   90.00
_cell.angle_gamma   90.00
#
_symmetry.space_group_name_H-M   'P 1'
#
loop_
_entity.id
_entity.type
_entity.pdbx_description
1 polymer ?
#
loop_
_entity_poly.entity_id
_entity_poly.type
_entity_poly.pdbx_seq_one_letter_code
_entity_poly.pdbx_strand_id
1 'polypeptide(L)'
;MSENDAISRISGIEMPNYYGDYYSSLSSETYTIFEKAASAKSSLVDSSGIIEPKIAFDLADRVAKMHEIDIAEPLRELLKTNGKELSALILSKEIAQGKYSLPDSTLEEKLDLAVRVGLAIVTEGVTIAPLQGISEVKIKKNKDGSDYLSVSIAGPMRSAGGTESAVTMLIADHVRKTAGLSKFQANSFDDETGRFVEELRIYEREASSFQFHILDEDIEHVISNLPVELDGVDTDPYEVVNHKSMARIKTDRVRGGALRVLNDGLIGRSKKLLKRIEMYNLDGWEWLNDLKGAVQTGEKQEDAATKRMHEVITGRSVLSMPNKLGGFRLRYGRACNTGFAAVGIHPVVAEILDHTIAVGTQIKIDIPGKGSTVAFVDSIETPIVRLKNGNVVKIRDVKHGIEIKNEIEKILHLGDVLISFGDFLENNAQLVPSGYVEEYWIEELKQKIEKYEPKDQYLTQFLNRIPTIDEALKIS
;
A
#
# COMPACT_ATOMS: atom_id res chain seq x y z
N MET A 1 33.41 -15.24 -9.57
CA MET A 1 32.01 -14.82 -9.64
C MET A 1 31.25 -16.02 -10.15
N SER A 2 30.42 -16.62 -9.30
CA SER A 2 29.66 -17.83 -9.66
C SER A 2 28.81 -17.55 -10.90
N GLU A 3 28.56 -18.59 -11.68
CA GLU A 3 27.70 -18.60 -12.86
C GLU A 3 26.48 -17.70 -12.68
N ASN A 4 26.04 -17.09 -13.79
CA ASN A 4 24.93 -16.15 -13.91
C ASN A 4 23.66 -16.70 -13.19
N ASP A 5 23.58 -16.47 -11.89
CA ASP A 5 22.70 -17.19 -10.95
C ASP A 5 21.22 -16.88 -11.23
N ALA A 6 20.97 -15.79 -11.97
CA ALA A 6 19.66 -15.47 -12.51
C ALA A 6 19.15 -16.53 -13.50
N ILE A 7 20.01 -16.98 -14.42
CA ILE A 7 19.63 -17.87 -15.53
C ILE A 7 19.41 -19.29 -15.01
N SER A 8 20.27 -19.76 -14.10
CA SER A 8 20.09 -21.05 -13.42
C SER A 8 18.74 -21.10 -12.69
N ARG A 9 18.36 -20.00 -12.01
CA ARG A 9 17.10 -19.90 -11.25
C ARG A 9 15.84 -19.91 -12.09
N ILE A 10 15.88 -19.40 -13.32
CA ILE A 10 14.72 -19.42 -14.23
C ILE A 10 14.69 -20.63 -15.17
N SER A 11 15.78 -21.42 -15.23
CA SER A 11 15.91 -22.56 -16.15
C SER A 11 14.83 -23.63 -16.01
N GLY A 12 14.22 -23.77 -14.83
CA GLY A 12 13.13 -24.71 -14.55
C GLY A 12 11.72 -24.14 -14.73
N ILE A 13 11.57 -22.88 -15.14
CA ILE A 13 10.27 -22.24 -15.33
C ILE A 13 9.85 -22.39 -16.79
N GLU A 14 8.69 -23.01 -17.02
CA GLU A 14 8.12 -23.12 -18.36
C GLU A 14 7.70 -21.72 -18.86
N MET A 15 8.44 -21.20 -19.84
CA MET A 15 8.16 -19.91 -20.45
C MET A 15 8.51 -19.90 -21.94
N PRO A 16 7.85 -19.07 -22.75
CA PRO A 16 8.27 -18.83 -24.13
C PRO A 16 9.74 -18.40 -24.25
N ASN A 17 10.44 -18.90 -25.26
CA ASN A 17 11.88 -18.65 -25.48
C ASN A 17 12.26 -17.15 -25.44
N TYR A 18 11.41 -16.27 -25.99
CA TYR A 18 11.68 -14.84 -26.03
C TYR A 18 11.79 -14.21 -24.63
N TYR A 19 11.13 -14.76 -23.61
CA TYR A 19 11.32 -14.31 -22.22
C TYR A 19 12.66 -14.78 -21.66
N GLY A 20 13.09 -16.00 -22.00
CA GLY A 20 14.42 -16.50 -21.65
C GLY A 20 15.52 -15.60 -22.22
N ASP A 21 15.40 -15.21 -23.49
CA ASP A 21 16.33 -14.29 -24.15
C ASP A 21 16.33 -12.91 -23.47
N TYR A 22 15.15 -12.38 -23.16
CA TYR A 22 14.99 -11.10 -22.45
C TYR A 22 15.69 -11.08 -21.09
N TYR A 23 15.41 -12.06 -20.23
CA TYR A 23 16.04 -12.15 -18.91
C TYR A 23 17.55 -12.41 -18.99
N SER A 24 17.98 -13.19 -19.98
CA SER A 24 19.41 -13.44 -20.22
C SER A 24 20.15 -12.15 -20.63
N SER A 25 19.54 -11.32 -21.48
CA SER A 25 20.08 -10.01 -21.86
C SER A 25 20.20 -9.09 -20.64
N LEU A 26 19.11 -8.95 -19.87
CA LEU A 26 19.09 -8.12 -18.66
C LEU A 26 20.16 -8.54 -17.65
N SER A 27 20.29 -9.85 -17.41
CA SER A 27 21.28 -10.37 -16.46
C SER A 27 22.70 -10.06 -16.95
N SER A 28 22.99 -10.37 -18.21
CA SER A 28 24.32 -10.16 -18.81
C SER A 28 24.73 -8.69 -18.79
N GLU A 29 23.82 -7.78 -19.14
CA GLU A 29 24.04 -6.34 -19.09
C GLU A 29 24.25 -5.85 -17.65
N THR A 30 23.45 -6.33 -16.71
CA THR A 30 23.56 -5.97 -15.29
C THR A 30 24.93 -6.36 -14.72
N TYR A 31 25.39 -7.59 -14.97
CA TYR A 31 26.71 -8.04 -14.51
C TYR A 31 27.85 -7.29 -15.19
N THR A 32 27.72 -6.97 -16.49
CA THR A 32 28.70 -6.13 -17.19
C THR A 32 28.83 -4.74 -16.56
N ILE A 33 27.71 -4.12 -16.16
CA ILE A 33 27.70 -2.84 -15.45
C ILE A 33 28.33 -3.00 -14.06
N PHE A 34 27.99 -4.06 -13.35
CA PHE A 34 28.52 -4.36 -12.02
C PHE A 34 30.05 -4.52 -12.05
N GLU A 35 30.60 -5.25 -13.02
CA GLU A 35 32.06 -5.40 -13.19
C GLU A 35 32.78 -4.08 -13.44
N LYS A 36 32.20 -3.21 -14.30
CA LYS A 36 32.73 -1.87 -14.53
C LYS A 36 32.70 -1.02 -13.26
N ALA A 37 31.62 -1.10 -12.49
CA ALA A 37 31.50 -0.40 -11.22
C ALA A 37 32.52 -0.91 -10.18
N ALA A 38 32.79 -2.22 -10.17
CA ALA A 38 33.78 -2.83 -9.28
C ALA A 38 35.19 -2.35 -9.60
N SER A 39 35.53 -2.31 -10.89
CA SER A 39 36.79 -1.74 -11.38
C SER A 39 36.95 -0.27 -10.97
N ALA A 40 35.91 0.55 -11.14
CA ALA A 40 35.92 1.94 -10.68
C ALA A 40 36.11 2.05 -9.15
N LYS A 41 35.33 1.30 -8.35
CA LYS A 41 35.42 1.28 -6.88
C LYS A 41 36.79 0.82 -6.37
N SER A 42 37.46 -0.07 -7.09
CA SER A 42 38.82 -0.53 -6.76
C SER A 42 39.89 0.55 -6.81
N SER A 43 39.60 1.71 -7.45
CA SER A 43 40.49 2.88 -7.42
C SER A 43 40.53 3.57 -6.05
N LEU A 44 39.58 3.25 -5.15
CA LEU A 44 39.45 3.82 -3.80
C LEU A 44 39.28 5.35 -3.78
N VAL A 45 38.75 5.93 -4.87
CA VAL A 45 38.42 7.36 -4.95
C VAL A 45 37.10 7.69 -4.24
N ASP A 46 36.20 6.70 -4.11
CA ASP A 46 34.93 6.83 -3.41
C ASP A 46 35.03 6.51 -1.91
N SER A 47 33.95 6.78 -1.16
CA SER A 47 33.79 6.46 0.26
C SER A 47 33.91 4.97 0.62
N SER A 48 33.77 4.08 -0.36
CA SER A 48 33.83 2.63 -0.19
C SER A 48 34.59 1.99 -1.35
N GLY A 49 35.40 0.98 -1.04
CA GLY A 49 36.14 0.18 -2.03
C GLY A 49 35.34 -0.99 -2.63
N ILE A 50 34.06 -1.10 -2.25
CA ILE A 50 33.15 -2.16 -2.71
C ILE A 50 31.88 -1.54 -3.29
N ILE A 51 31.17 -2.31 -4.11
CA ILE A 51 29.85 -1.91 -4.59
C ILE A 51 28.85 -2.07 -3.44
N GLU A 52 28.18 -0.98 -3.07
CA GLU A 52 27.20 -0.97 -1.98
C GLU A 52 25.86 -1.63 -2.37
N PRO A 53 25.27 -1.37 -3.56
CA PRO A 53 24.07 -2.08 -3.99
C PRO A 53 24.35 -3.56 -4.29
N LYS A 54 23.65 -4.44 -3.58
CA LYS A 54 23.73 -5.89 -3.78
C LYS A 54 22.69 -6.32 -4.82
N ILE A 55 23.10 -7.12 -5.81
CA ILE A 55 22.18 -7.75 -6.75
C ILE A 55 21.37 -8.80 -5.98
N ALA A 56 20.04 -8.79 -6.08
CA ALA A 56 19.14 -9.77 -5.47
C ALA A 56 18.06 -10.18 -6.49
N PHE A 57 17.70 -11.46 -6.53
CA PHE A 57 16.79 -11.99 -7.56
C PHE A 57 15.36 -12.19 -7.07
N ASP A 58 15.17 -12.45 -5.79
CA ASP A 58 13.88 -12.75 -5.20
C ASP A 58 13.78 -12.20 -3.77
N LEU A 59 12.62 -12.42 -3.13
CA LEU A 59 12.37 -12.04 -1.75
C LEU A 59 13.45 -12.57 -0.80
N ALA A 60 13.81 -13.85 -0.95
CA ALA A 60 14.73 -14.51 -0.03
C ALA A 60 16.14 -13.93 -0.12
N ASP A 61 16.63 -13.67 -1.34
CA ASP A 61 17.89 -12.97 -1.57
C ASP A 61 17.86 -11.56 -0.98
N ARG A 62 16.77 -10.81 -1.18
CA ARG A 62 16.66 -9.44 -0.65
C ARG A 62 16.80 -9.44 0.86
N VAL A 63 16.06 -10.31 1.56
CA VAL A 63 16.09 -10.39 3.03
C VAL A 63 17.47 -10.86 3.53
N ALA A 64 18.04 -11.90 2.92
CA ALA A 64 19.35 -12.42 3.28
C ALA A 64 20.47 -11.38 3.11
N LYS A 65 20.50 -10.70 1.95
CA LYS A 65 21.51 -9.67 1.64
C LYS A 65 21.32 -8.38 2.44
N MET A 66 20.09 -8.05 2.80
CA MET A 66 19.74 -6.90 3.65
C MET A 66 20.30 -7.06 5.07
N HIS A 67 20.26 -8.26 5.63
CA HIS A 67 20.70 -8.54 7.00
C HIS A 67 22.06 -9.26 7.08
N GLU A 68 22.68 -9.58 5.93
CA GLU A 68 23.97 -10.27 5.84
C GLU A 68 23.98 -11.64 6.52
N ILE A 69 22.88 -12.39 6.34
CA ILE A 69 22.70 -13.72 6.93
C ILE A 69 22.34 -14.76 5.86
N ASP A 70 22.81 -15.99 6.07
CA ASP A 70 22.59 -17.09 5.13
C ASP A 70 21.24 -17.78 5.39
N ILE A 71 20.17 -17.14 4.91
CA ILE A 71 18.78 -17.63 5.06
C ILE A 71 18.02 -17.75 3.73
N ALA A 72 18.69 -17.52 2.60
CA ALA A 72 18.03 -17.43 1.31
C ALA A 72 17.35 -18.77 0.93
N GLU A 73 18.07 -19.89 0.98
CA GLU A 73 17.50 -21.22 0.71
C GLU A 73 16.44 -21.65 1.75
N PRO A 74 16.68 -21.55 3.07
CA PRO A 74 15.66 -21.84 4.07
C PRO A 74 14.36 -21.06 3.86
N LEU A 75 14.46 -19.77 3.57
CA LEU A 75 13.29 -18.92 3.34
C LEU A 75 12.56 -19.31 2.05
N ARG A 76 13.26 -19.67 0.98
CA ARG A 76 12.62 -20.19 -0.25
C ARG A 76 11.81 -21.45 0.00
N GLU A 77 12.38 -22.40 0.74
CA GLU A 77 11.67 -23.65 1.06
C GLU A 77 10.42 -23.40 1.92
N LEU A 78 10.50 -22.47 2.87
CA LEU A 78 9.33 -22.05 3.64
C LEU A 78 8.26 -21.39 2.75
N LEU A 79 8.65 -20.51 1.82
CA LEU A 79 7.73 -19.81 0.93
C LEU A 79 7.04 -20.71 -0.11
N LYS A 80 7.62 -21.87 -0.45
CA LYS A 80 6.98 -22.85 -1.34
C LYS A 80 5.75 -23.51 -0.70
N THR A 81 5.78 -23.67 0.62
CA THR A 81 4.77 -24.43 1.37
C THR A 81 3.86 -23.52 2.21
N ASN A 82 4.36 -22.35 2.61
CA ASN A 82 3.68 -21.43 3.50
C ASN A 82 3.52 -20.06 2.85
N GLY A 83 2.54 -19.29 3.32
CA GLY A 83 2.44 -17.86 3.01
C GLY A 83 3.63 -17.06 3.57
N LYS A 84 3.74 -15.81 3.13
CA LYS A 84 4.79 -14.86 3.52
C LYS A 84 4.89 -14.67 5.03
N GLU A 85 3.75 -14.42 5.68
CA GLU A 85 3.70 -14.11 7.11
C GLU A 85 3.98 -15.34 7.98
N LEU A 86 3.49 -16.52 7.61
CA LEU A 86 3.80 -17.75 8.35
C LEU A 86 5.29 -18.11 8.20
N SER A 87 5.84 -17.96 6.99
CA SER A 87 7.29 -18.08 6.75
C SER A 87 8.09 -17.10 7.61
N ALA A 88 7.61 -15.86 7.77
CA ALA A 88 8.23 -14.87 8.64
C ALA A 88 8.25 -15.31 10.10
N LEU A 89 7.15 -15.82 10.64
CA LEU A 89 7.07 -16.29 12.03
C LEU A 89 7.98 -17.49 12.27
N ILE A 90 7.96 -18.49 11.38
CA ILE A 90 8.80 -19.69 11.47
C ILE A 90 10.28 -19.29 11.46
N LEU A 91 10.71 -18.48 10.48
CA LEU A 91 12.12 -18.13 10.38
C LEU A 91 12.57 -17.22 11.53
N SER A 92 11.72 -16.29 11.98
CA SER A 92 12.01 -15.45 13.16
C SER A 92 12.22 -16.31 14.41
N LYS A 93 11.40 -17.36 14.60
CA LYS A 93 11.57 -18.32 15.68
C LYS A 93 12.91 -19.06 15.59
N GLU A 94 13.28 -19.56 14.41
CA GLU A 94 14.55 -20.26 14.22
C GLU A 94 15.77 -19.36 14.48
N ILE A 95 15.70 -18.09 14.08
CA ILE A 95 16.74 -17.09 14.36
C ILE A 95 16.81 -16.80 15.86
N ALA A 96 15.66 -16.62 16.53
CA ALA A 96 15.61 -16.41 17.98
C ALA A 96 16.22 -17.59 18.78
N GLN A 97 16.09 -18.81 18.26
CA GLN A 97 16.71 -20.02 18.82
C GLN A 97 18.22 -20.12 18.52
N GLY A 98 18.77 -19.22 17.69
CA GLY A 98 20.19 -19.13 17.36
C GLY A 98 20.63 -20.00 16.18
N LYS A 99 19.72 -20.56 15.37
CA LYS A 99 20.06 -21.46 14.24
C LYS A 99 20.94 -20.79 13.18
N TYR A 100 20.81 -19.48 13.00
CA TYR A 100 21.49 -18.67 11.98
C TYR A 100 22.39 -17.58 12.57
N SER A 101 22.65 -17.63 13.87
CA SER A 101 23.40 -16.61 14.58
C SER A 101 24.86 -17.04 14.76
N LEU A 102 25.73 -16.05 14.95
CA LEU A 102 27.13 -16.34 15.29
C LEU A 102 27.20 -17.02 16.67
N PRO A 103 28.23 -17.86 16.93
CA PRO A 103 28.37 -18.58 18.20
C PRO A 103 28.34 -17.67 19.43
N ASP A 104 28.94 -16.48 19.33
CA ASP A 104 29.07 -15.52 20.43
C ASP A 104 27.90 -14.51 20.51
N SER A 105 26.88 -14.66 19.66
CA SER A 105 25.73 -13.75 19.67
C SER A 105 24.93 -13.88 20.98
N THR A 106 24.74 -12.75 21.64
CA THR A 106 23.89 -12.60 22.81
C THR A 106 22.43 -12.91 22.50
N LEU A 107 21.62 -13.20 23.52
CA LEU A 107 20.18 -13.40 23.31
C LEU A 107 19.55 -12.14 22.69
N GLU A 108 19.89 -10.94 23.17
CA GLU A 108 19.36 -9.68 22.65
C GLU A 108 19.64 -9.50 21.15
N GLU A 109 20.86 -9.77 20.68
CA GLU A 109 21.22 -9.70 19.25
C GLU A 109 20.41 -10.70 18.40
N LYS A 110 20.15 -11.91 18.94
CA LYS A 110 19.32 -12.92 18.26
C LYS A 110 17.88 -12.45 18.12
N LEU A 111 17.31 -11.83 19.16
CA LEU A 111 15.93 -11.33 19.14
C LEU A 111 15.81 -10.09 18.24
N ASP A 112 16.78 -9.18 18.27
CA ASP A 112 16.82 -8.01 17.36
C ASP A 112 16.82 -8.46 15.90
N LEU A 113 17.74 -9.36 15.54
CA LEU A 113 17.83 -9.92 14.20
C LEU A 113 16.54 -10.65 13.80
N ALA A 114 15.96 -11.46 14.70
CA ALA A 114 14.72 -12.18 14.44
C ALA A 114 13.55 -11.24 14.11
N VAL A 115 13.37 -10.16 14.89
CA VAL A 115 12.29 -9.20 14.64
C VAL A 115 12.51 -8.45 13.31
N ARG A 116 13.75 -8.03 13.03
CA ARG A 116 14.08 -7.34 11.77
C ARG A 116 13.86 -8.22 10.55
N VAL A 117 14.34 -9.47 10.59
CA VAL A 117 14.17 -10.42 9.49
C VAL A 117 12.69 -10.75 9.27
N GLY A 118 11.94 -10.97 10.35
CA GLY A 118 10.49 -11.17 10.25
C GLY A 118 9.80 -10.00 9.56
N LEU A 119 10.13 -8.76 9.96
CA LEU A 119 9.58 -7.56 9.31
C LEU A 119 10.02 -7.44 7.84
N ALA A 120 11.27 -7.77 7.52
CA ALA A 120 11.77 -7.76 6.14
C ALA A 120 11.00 -8.74 5.26
N ILE A 121 10.68 -9.93 5.76
CA ILE A 121 9.88 -10.91 5.01
C ILE A 121 8.47 -10.36 4.78
N VAL A 122 7.80 -9.85 5.81
CA VAL A 122 6.43 -9.33 5.72
C VAL A 122 6.33 -8.13 4.77
N THR A 123 7.36 -7.28 4.76
CA THR A 123 7.48 -6.11 3.86
C THR A 123 8.17 -6.43 2.54
N GLU A 124 8.32 -7.71 2.20
CA GLU A 124 8.89 -8.21 0.93
C GLU A 124 10.33 -7.76 0.63
N GLY A 125 11.05 -7.27 1.64
CA GLY A 125 12.40 -6.73 1.50
C GLY A 125 12.47 -5.50 0.59
N VAL A 126 11.36 -4.78 0.39
CA VAL A 126 11.29 -3.59 -0.49
C VAL A 126 11.24 -2.27 0.28
N THR A 127 11.12 -2.32 1.61
CA THR A 127 11.06 -1.13 2.47
C THR A 127 12.30 -0.99 3.35
N ILE A 128 12.58 0.22 3.81
CA ILE A 128 13.70 0.49 4.72
C ILE A 128 13.37 0.20 6.20
N ALA A 129 12.12 -0.08 6.52
CA ALA A 129 11.64 -0.26 7.89
C ALA A 129 12.38 -1.35 8.69
N PRO A 130 12.76 -2.52 8.13
CA PRO A 130 13.57 -3.50 8.85
C PRO A 130 14.96 -3.00 9.27
N LEU A 131 15.54 -2.08 8.49
CA LEU A 131 16.87 -1.53 8.76
C LEU A 131 16.80 -0.30 9.66
N GLN A 132 15.92 0.66 9.35
CA GLN A 132 15.89 1.98 9.99
C GLN A 132 14.61 2.27 10.77
N GLY A 133 13.56 1.46 10.62
CA GLY A 133 12.31 1.62 11.35
C GLY A 133 12.36 1.04 12.76
N ILE A 134 13.16 -0.01 12.97
CA ILE A 134 13.47 -0.56 14.29
C ILE A 134 14.81 0.05 14.72
N SER A 135 14.80 0.86 15.78
CA SER A 135 16.02 1.45 16.34
C SER A 135 16.80 0.44 17.17
N GLU A 136 16.15 -0.21 18.12
CA GLU A 136 16.74 -1.23 18.99
C GLU A 136 15.67 -2.21 19.47
N VAL A 137 16.03 -3.48 19.63
CA VAL A 137 15.26 -4.47 20.39
C VAL A 137 16.04 -4.82 21.65
N LYS A 138 15.41 -4.69 22.83
CA LYS A 138 16.08 -4.86 24.13
C LYS A 138 15.32 -5.76 25.08
N ILE A 139 16.06 -6.44 25.95
CA ILE A 139 15.49 -7.13 27.10
C ILE A 139 15.51 -6.18 28.30
N LYS A 140 14.33 -5.87 28.84
CA LYS A 140 14.13 -4.98 29.99
C LYS A 140 13.43 -5.73 31.12
N LYS A 141 13.35 -5.10 32.30
CA LYS A 141 12.76 -5.70 33.52
C LYS A 141 11.44 -5.08 33.95
N ASN A 142 10.49 -5.93 34.33
CA ASN A 142 9.30 -5.55 35.05
C ASN A 142 9.60 -5.23 36.52
N LYS A 143 8.63 -4.64 37.22
CA LYS A 143 8.76 -4.30 38.65
C LYS A 143 8.90 -5.54 39.52
N ASP A 144 8.33 -6.68 39.09
CA ASP A 144 8.51 -7.99 39.71
C ASP A 144 9.87 -8.65 39.39
N GLY A 145 10.71 -8.00 38.59
CA GLY A 145 12.03 -8.48 38.17
C GLY A 145 12.04 -9.38 36.94
N SER A 146 10.87 -9.74 36.38
CA SER A 146 10.77 -10.57 35.18
C SER A 146 11.29 -9.86 33.94
N ASP A 147 11.96 -10.61 33.06
CA ASP A 147 12.51 -10.11 31.80
C ASP A 147 11.43 -10.11 30.71
N TYR A 148 11.29 -9.01 29.98
CA TYR A 148 10.37 -8.84 28.85
C TYR A 148 11.08 -8.20 27.64
N LEU A 149 10.47 -8.29 26.47
CA LEU A 149 11.01 -7.73 25.23
C LEU A 149 10.47 -6.31 24.97
N SER A 150 11.35 -5.41 24.56
CA SER A 150 11.06 -4.03 24.16
C SER A 150 11.50 -3.80 22.73
N VAL A 151 10.65 -3.15 21.92
CA VAL A 151 10.97 -2.78 20.53
C VAL A 151 10.88 -1.27 20.39
N SER A 152 12.03 -0.64 20.20
CA SER A 152 12.14 0.80 19.99
C SER A 152 11.98 1.16 18.51
N ILE A 153 10.94 1.93 18.20
CA ILE A 153 10.55 2.31 16.84
C ILE A 153 11.06 3.72 16.50
N ALA A 154 11.55 3.88 15.27
CA ALA A 154 11.98 5.14 14.69
C ALA A 154 11.05 5.62 13.56
N GLY A 155 11.18 6.89 13.18
CA GLY A 155 10.37 7.54 12.14
C GLY A 155 10.27 6.79 10.79
N PRO A 156 11.36 6.19 10.27
CA PRO A 156 11.33 5.43 9.03
C PRO A 156 10.37 4.23 9.02
N MET A 157 9.86 3.77 10.18
CA MET A 157 8.84 2.72 10.27
C MET A 157 7.58 3.05 9.45
N ARG A 158 7.31 4.35 9.20
CA ARG A 158 6.22 4.79 8.32
C ARG A 158 6.25 4.13 6.93
N SER A 159 7.43 3.76 6.41
CA SER A 159 7.55 3.14 5.09
C SER A 159 6.99 1.72 5.02
N ALA A 160 6.86 1.00 6.15
CA ALA A 160 6.29 -0.34 6.17
C ALA A 160 4.80 -0.33 5.82
N GLY A 161 4.09 0.75 6.15
CA GLY A 161 2.64 0.80 6.16
C GLY A 161 2.05 0.36 7.50
N GLY A 162 0.79 0.72 7.76
CA GLY A 162 0.15 0.50 9.06
C GLY A 162 0.05 -0.98 9.43
N THR A 163 -0.39 -1.84 8.51
CA THR A 163 -0.61 -3.26 8.81
C THR A 163 0.70 -3.98 9.12
N GLU A 164 1.72 -3.77 8.30
CA GLU A 164 3.03 -4.39 8.41
C GLU A 164 3.76 -3.91 9.68
N SER A 165 3.61 -2.63 10.04
CA SER A 165 4.14 -2.09 11.30
C SER A 165 3.47 -2.70 12.54
N ALA A 166 2.17 -3.00 12.48
CA ALA A 166 1.48 -3.70 13.56
C ALA A 166 1.91 -5.17 13.67
N VAL A 167 2.14 -5.82 12.52
CA VAL A 167 2.66 -7.19 12.47
C VAL A 167 4.07 -7.29 13.08
N THR A 168 4.86 -6.22 13.09
CA THR A 168 6.13 -6.17 13.84
C THR A 168 5.94 -6.53 15.31
N MET A 169 4.87 -6.05 15.96
CA MET A 169 4.57 -6.36 17.35
C MET A 169 4.12 -7.82 17.54
N LEU A 170 3.42 -8.41 16.56
CA LEU A 170 3.09 -9.84 16.56
C LEU A 170 4.35 -10.71 16.44
N ILE A 171 5.27 -10.35 15.55
CA ILE A 171 6.55 -11.05 15.38
C ILE A 171 7.36 -10.95 16.68
N ALA A 172 7.44 -9.77 17.29
CA ALA A 172 8.13 -9.58 18.56
C ALA A 172 7.52 -10.42 19.68
N ASP A 173 6.19 -10.53 19.76
CA ASP A 173 5.51 -11.41 20.72
C ASP A 173 5.81 -12.90 20.45
N HIS A 174 5.90 -13.31 19.18
CA HIS A 174 6.26 -14.68 18.83
C HIS A 174 7.71 -15.00 19.23
N VAL A 175 8.63 -14.07 18.98
CA VAL A 175 10.06 -14.18 19.30
C VAL A 175 10.29 -14.18 20.82
N ARG A 176 9.63 -13.29 21.57
CA ARG A 176 9.78 -13.25 23.05
C ARG A 176 9.23 -14.50 23.73
N LYS A 177 8.12 -15.07 23.25
CA LYS A 177 7.59 -16.37 23.71
C LYS A 177 8.60 -17.49 23.46
N THR A 178 9.25 -17.50 22.29
CA THR A 178 10.30 -18.47 21.94
C THR A 178 11.51 -18.38 22.87
N ALA A 179 11.87 -17.15 23.27
CA ALA A 179 12.97 -16.89 24.21
C ALA A 179 12.60 -17.13 25.69
N GLY A 180 11.34 -17.47 26.00
CA GLY A 180 10.88 -17.65 27.38
C GLY A 180 10.72 -16.34 28.17
N LEU A 181 10.63 -15.19 27.49
CA LEU A 181 10.46 -13.89 28.13
C LEU A 181 9.00 -13.67 28.57
N SER A 182 8.85 -13.02 29.72
CA SER A 182 7.55 -12.65 30.29
C SER A 182 6.86 -11.57 29.46
N LYS A 183 5.56 -11.36 29.72
CA LYS A 183 4.81 -10.25 29.12
C LYS A 183 5.31 -8.91 29.69
N PHE A 184 5.32 -7.88 28.86
CA PHE A 184 5.39 -6.50 29.32
C PHE A 184 4.21 -6.21 30.27
N GLN A 185 4.51 -5.50 31.36
CA GLN A 185 3.51 -5.02 32.32
C GLN A 185 3.47 -3.49 32.27
N ALA A 186 2.45 -2.96 31.61
CA ALA A 186 2.21 -1.52 31.53
C ALA A 186 1.94 -0.92 32.91
N ASN A 187 2.27 0.36 33.07
CA ASN A 187 2.10 1.16 34.27
C ASN A 187 2.76 0.58 35.53
N SER A 188 3.79 -0.26 35.35
CA SER A 188 4.48 -0.90 36.47
C SER A 188 5.25 0.12 37.33
N PHE A 189 5.84 1.12 36.68
CA PHE A 189 6.70 2.12 37.32
C PHE A 189 6.06 3.51 37.34
N ASP A 190 5.54 3.96 36.20
CA ASP A 190 4.96 5.29 35.98
C ASP A 190 3.69 5.17 35.11
N ASP A 191 2.97 6.26 34.84
CA ASP A 191 1.80 6.27 33.94
C ASP A 191 2.21 6.25 32.45
N GLU A 192 2.62 5.06 31.96
CA GLU A 192 3.01 4.79 30.58
C GLU A 192 1.83 4.95 29.61
N THR A 193 0.61 4.60 30.03
CA THR A 193 -0.59 4.81 29.22
C THR A 193 -0.91 6.29 29.01
N GLY A 194 -0.90 7.09 30.08
CA GLY A 194 -1.13 8.53 30.02
C GLY A 194 -0.05 9.24 29.21
N ARG A 195 1.20 8.76 29.26
CA ARG A 195 2.29 9.24 28.41
C ARG A 195 1.99 9.05 26.91
N PHE A 196 1.48 7.88 26.50
CA PHE A 196 1.10 7.64 25.11
C PHE A 196 -0.06 8.53 24.65
N VAL A 197 -1.07 8.73 25.51
CA VAL A 197 -2.18 9.66 25.25
C VAL A 197 -1.65 11.08 25.04
N GLU A 198 -0.83 11.59 25.97
CA GLU A 198 -0.25 12.93 25.89
C GLU A 198 0.57 13.12 24.61
N GLU A 199 1.50 12.20 24.32
CA GLU A 199 2.34 12.25 23.12
C GLU A 199 1.49 12.25 21.84
N LEU A 200 0.45 11.41 21.76
CA LEU A 200 -0.40 11.31 20.58
C LEU A 200 -1.18 12.60 20.33
N ARG A 201 -1.73 13.22 21.38
CA ARG A 201 -2.46 14.49 21.25
C ARG A 201 -1.55 15.67 20.91
N ILE A 202 -0.33 15.68 21.42
CA ILE A 202 0.69 16.67 20.99
C ILE A 202 1.04 16.45 19.52
N TYR A 203 1.26 15.21 19.09
CA TYR A 203 1.60 14.90 17.70
C TYR A 203 0.50 15.32 16.72
N GLU A 204 -0.77 15.03 17.02
CA GLU A 204 -1.92 15.45 16.20
C GLU A 204 -2.02 16.96 16.05
N ARG A 205 -1.68 17.71 17.12
CA ARG A 205 -1.79 19.17 17.15
C ARG A 205 -0.62 19.88 16.47
N GLU A 206 0.61 19.42 16.72
CA GLU A 206 1.83 20.17 16.41
C GLU A 206 2.66 19.55 15.27
N ALA A 207 2.60 18.24 15.06
CA ALA A 207 3.52 17.53 14.17
C ALA A 207 2.89 17.14 12.83
N SER A 208 1.91 16.23 12.87
CA SER A 208 1.30 15.66 11.67
C SER A 208 -0.02 15.00 12.01
N SER A 209 -0.91 14.90 11.02
CA SER A 209 -2.12 14.09 11.14
C SER A 209 -1.81 12.59 11.02
N PHE A 210 -2.54 11.76 11.76
CA PHE A 210 -2.61 10.32 11.56
C PHE A 210 -3.67 9.91 10.52
N GLN A 211 -3.64 8.65 10.08
CA GLN A 211 -4.66 8.09 9.17
C GLN A 211 -6.00 7.83 9.85
N PHE A 212 -5.97 7.62 11.17
CA PHE A 212 -7.13 7.37 12.02
C PHE A 212 -7.14 8.36 13.16
N HIS A 213 -8.34 8.79 13.54
CA HIS A 213 -8.56 9.42 14.82
C HIS A 213 -9.07 8.35 15.78
N ILE A 214 -8.37 8.18 16.89
CA ILE A 214 -8.62 7.11 17.86
C ILE A 214 -8.97 7.71 19.22
N LEU A 215 -9.69 6.95 20.04
CA LEU A 215 -10.09 7.36 21.40
C LEU A 215 -8.93 7.17 22.37
N ASP A 216 -8.87 8.01 23.41
CA ASP A 216 -7.89 7.87 24.51
C ASP A 216 -8.03 6.50 25.19
N GLU A 217 -9.26 6.05 25.40
CA GLU A 217 -9.59 4.74 26.00
C GLU A 217 -9.02 3.57 25.19
N ASP A 218 -9.02 3.66 23.85
CA ASP A 218 -8.45 2.63 22.99
C ASP A 218 -6.91 2.64 23.07
N ILE A 219 -6.29 3.82 23.22
CA ILE A 219 -4.84 3.96 23.45
C ILE A 219 -4.44 3.26 24.75
N GLU A 220 -5.13 3.60 25.84
CA GLU A 220 -4.90 3.02 27.16
C GLU A 220 -5.08 1.50 27.14
N HIS A 221 -6.16 1.01 26.51
CA HIS A 221 -6.45 -0.41 26.40
C HIS A 221 -5.37 -1.16 25.62
N VAL A 222 -4.89 -0.61 24.50
CA VAL A 222 -3.82 -1.25 23.72
C VAL A 222 -2.52 -1.32 24.50
N ILE A 223 -2.04 -0.19 25.01
CA ILE A 223 -0.76 -0.15 25.74
C ILE A 223 -0.81 -1.06 26.97
N SER A 224 -1.94 -1.12 27.67
CA SER A 224 -2.12 -1.97 28.85
C SER A 224 -2.06 -3.47 28.56
N ASN A 225 -2.46 -3.89 27.35
CA ASN A 225 -2.56 -5.31 26.98
C ASN A 225 -1.43 -5.80 26.07
N LEU A 226 -0.57 -4.90 25.58
CA LEU A 226 0.55 -5.28 24.72
C LEU A 226 1.52 -6.23 25.44
N PRO A 227 1.84 -7.40 24.87
CA PRO A 227 2.76 -8.35 25.50
C PRO A 227 4.24 -7.97 25.37
N VAL A 228 4.55 -7.01 24.49
CA VAL A 228 5.87 -6.47 24.19
C VAL A 228 5.79 -4.96 24.34
N GLU A 229 6.77 -4.33 24.99
CA GLU A 229 6.79 -2.88 25.12
C GLU A 229 6.98 -2.22 23.75
N LEU A 230 6.03 -1.38 23.37
CA LEU A 230 6.18 -0.45 22.26
C LEU A 230 6.98 0.75 22.77
N ASP A 231 8.25 0.84 22.40
CA ASP A 231 9.12 1.97 22.73
C ASP A 231 9.44 2.78 21.47
N GLY A 232 10.17 3.88 21.60
CA GLY A 232 10.60 4.66 20.45
C GLY A 232 11.68 5.68 20.76
N VAL A 233 12.31 6.16 19.69
CA VAL A 233 13.25 7.29 19.73
C VAL A 233 12.50 8.60 19.55
N ASP A 234 13.11 9.70 19.99
CA ASP A 234 12.57 11.03 19.74
C ASP A 234 12.64 11.36 18.25
N THR A 235 11.48 11.60 17.64
CA THR A 235 11.40 11.94 16.21
C THR A 235 10.97 13.37 15.97
N ASP A 236 10.30 13.98 16.96
CA ASP A 236 9.70 15.30 16.84
C ASP A 236 10.21 16.20 17.98
N PRO A 237 10.41 17.50 17.74
CA PRO A 237 11.04 18.40 18.71
C PRO A 237 10.12 18.79 19.88
N TYR A 238 8.90 18.28 19.93
CA TYR A 238 7.89 18.64 20.92
C TYR A 238 8.09 17.84 22.22
N GLU A 239 8.08 18.54 23.35
CA GLU A 239 8.19 17.93 24.67
C GLU A 239 6.82 17.65 25.29
N VAL A 240 6.74 16.56 26.04
CA VAL A 240 5.61 16.30 26.94
C VAL A 240 5.66 17.24 28.15
N VAL A 241 4.53 17.49 28.78
CA VAL A 241 4.40 18.40 29.92
C VAL A 241 4.26 17.63 31.22
N ASN A 242 3.37 16.64 31.26
CA ASN A 242 3.03 15.93 32.49
C ASN A 242 3.95 14.73 32.74
N HIS A 243 4.24 13.93 31.72
CA HIS A 243 4.93 12.65 31.87
C HIS A 243 6.43 12.73 31.56
N LYS A 244 7.15 13.64 32.25
CA LYS A 244 8.60 13.81 32.11
C LYS A 244 9.40 12.83 32.97
N SER A 245 10.61 12.49 32.51
CA SER A 245 11.63 11.73 33.24
C SER A 245 11.14 10.37 33.77
N MET A 246 10.40 9.64 32.94
CA MET A 246 9.87 8.31 33.28
C MET A 246 10.97 7.24 33.35
N ALA A 247 10.75 6.18 34.13
CA ALA A 247 11.75 5.16 34.41
C ALA A 247 12.22 4.38 33.16
N ARG A 248 11.32 4.08 32.23
CA ARG A 248 11.61 3.28 31.03
C ARG A 248 11.76 4.09 29.75
N ILE A 249 11.08 5.22 29.65
CA ILE A 249 11.03 6.07 28.46
C ILE A 249 12.15 7.10 28.58
N LYS A 250 13.20 6.92 27.78
CA LYS A 250 14.49 7.64 27.90
C LYS A 250 14.45 9.10 27.45
N THR A 251 13.33 9.56 26.89
CA THR A 251 13.20 10.90 26.31
C THR A 251 11.93 11.58 26.81
N ASP A 252 11.97 12.90 26.92
CA ASP A 252 10.80 13.75 27.23
C ASP A 252 10.16 14.33 25.96
N ARG A 253 10.59 13.86 24.79
CA ARG A 253 10.05 14.28 23.49
C ARG A 253 9.10 13.25 22.90
N VAL A 254 8.32 13.71 21.92
CA VAL A 254 7.36 12.90 21.18
C VAL A 254 8.04 11.85 20.30
N ARG A 255 7.59 10.60 20.42
CA ARG A 255 8.11 9.42 19.71
C ARG A 255 7.17 9.04 18.56
N GLY A 256 7.08 9.91 17.56
CA GLY A 256 6.17 9.77 16.40
C GLY A 256 6.23 8.43 15.67
N GLY A 257 7.40 7.77 15.62
CA GLY A 257 7.52 6.41 15.09
C GLY A 257 6.65 5.39 15.83
N ALA A 258 6.78 5.34 17.17
CA ALA A 258 5.97 4.47 18.03
C ALA A 258 4.48 4.82 17.96
N LEU A 259 4.14 6.11 17.96
CA LEU A 259 2.76 6.56 17.84
C LEU A 259 2.10 6.13 16.53
N ARG A 260 2.85 6.05 15.42
CA ARG A 260 2.33 5.54 14.14
C ARG A 260 2.04 4.05 14.19
N VAL A 261 2.90 3.25 14.80
CA VAL A 261 2.66 1.81 15.00
C VAL A 261 1.40 1.59 15.85
N LEU A 262 1.21 2.40 16.90
CA LEU A 262 0.03 2.38 17.73
C LEU A 262 -1.24 2.78 16.96
N ASN A 263 -1.24 4.00 16.40
CA ASN A 263 -2.43 4.61 15.82
C ASN A 263 -2.80 4.05 14.44
N ASP A 264 -1.86 4.11 13.48
CA ASP A 264 -2.10 3.71 12.10
C ASP A 264 -1.99 2.18 11.91
N GLY A 265 -1.36 1.50 12.87
CA GLY A 265 -1.17 0.05 12.90
C GLY A 265 -2.14 -0.65 13.84
N LEU A 266 -1.76 -0.83 15.10
CA LEU A 266 -2.47 -1.68 16.08
C LEU A 266 -3.96 -1.33 16.19
N ILE A 267 -4.28 -0.04 16.34
CA ILE A 267 -5.66 0.42 16.53
C ILE A 267 -6.35 0.61 15.16
N GLY A 268 -5.75 1.38 14.26
CA GLY A 268 -6.31 1.69 12.93
C GLY A 268 -6.45 0.50 11.96
N ARG A 269 -5.76 -0.61 12.24
CA ARG A 269 -5.82 -1.85 11.44
C ARG A 269 -6.24 -3.06 12.26
N SER A 270 -6.79 -2.89 13.46
CA SER A 270 -7.18 -3.98 14.37
C SER A 270 -7.96 -5.09 13.68
N LYS A 271 -8.98 -4.76 12.87
CA LYS A 271 -9.77 -5.75 12.10
C LYS A 271 -8.95 -6.57 11.11
N LYS A 272 -7.98 -5.95 10.41
CA LYS A 272 -7.07 -6.67 9.49
C LYS A 272 -6.05 -7.50 10.28
N LEU A 273 -5.60 -6.99 11.43
CA LEU A 273 -4.66 -7.66 12.31
C LEU A 273 -5.29 -8.92 12.94
N LEU A 274 -6.54 -8.84 13.40
CA LEU A 274 -7.31 -9.97 13.94
C LEU A 274 -7.43 -11.12 12.93
N LYS A 275 -7.76 -10.83 11.66
CA LYS A 275 -7.77 -11.85 10.61
C LYS A 275 -6.41 -12.54 10.43
N ARG A 276 -5.31 -11.80 10.58
CA ARG A 276 -3.96 -12.36 10.52
C ARG A 276 -3.65 -13.22 11.76
N ILE A 277 -4.03 -12.75 12.95
CA ILE A 277 -3.89 -13.50 14.21
C ILE A 277 -4.62 -14.85 14.14
N GLU A 278 -5.86 -14.87 13.65
CA GLU A 278 -6.64 -16.09 13.43
C GLU A 278 -5.99 -17.02 12.41
N MET A 279 -5.56 -16.47 11.26
CA MET A 279 -4.91 -17.24 10.20
C MET A 279 -3.62 -17.94 10.67
N TYR A 280 -2.88 -17.32 11.59
CA TYR A 280 -1.61 -17.85 12.09
C TYR A 280 -1.73 -18.54 13.46
N ASN A 281 -2.95 -18.67 13.99
CA ASN A 281 -3.23 -19.28 15.29
C ASN A 281 -2.35 -18.71 16.41
N LEU A 282 -2.29 -17.36 16.49
CA LEU A 282 -1.54 -16.64 17.52
C LEU A 282 -2.44 -16.34 18.72
N ASP A 283 -2.07 -16.85 19.91
CA ASP A 283 -2.86 -16.64 21.13
C ASP A 283 -2.46 -15.38 21.90
N GLY A 284 -3.41 -14.80 22.65
CA GLY A 284 -3.17 -13.73 23.62
C GLY A 284 -3.37 -12.31 23.07
N TRP A 285 -4.05 -12.19 21.92
CA TRP A 285 -4.39 -10.94 21.25
C TRP A 285 -5.91 -10.73 21.11
N GLU A 286 -6.72 -11.52 21.82
CA GLU A 286 -8.18 -11.53 21.75
C GLU A 286 -8.78 -10.18 22.19
N TRP A 287 -8.08 -9.46 23.08
CA TRP A 287 -8.44 -8.15 23.61
C TRP A 287 -8.52 -7.05 22.53
N LEU A 288 -7.96 -7.26 21.33
CA LEU A 288 -8.14 -6.36 20.19
C LEU A 288 -9.60 -6.28 19.73
N ASN A 289 -10.43 -7.28 20.05
CA ASN A 289 -11.86 -7.25 19.75
C ASN A 289 -12.64 -6.24 20.60
N ASP A 290 -12.09 -5.84 21.75
CA ASP A 290 -12.75 -4.94 22.70
C ASP A 290 -12.59 -3.46 22.34
N LEU A 291 -11.79 -3.17 21.29
CA LEU A 291 -11.58 -1.81 20.82
C LEU A 291 -12.89 -1.20 20.30
N LYS A 292 -13.24 -0.02 20.82
CA LYS A 292 -14.45 0.70 20.44
C LYS A 292 -14.37 1.22 19.01
N GLY A 293 -13.15 1.42 18.52
CA GLY A 293 -12.83 1.45 17.10
C GLY A 293 -12.15 2.73 16.66
N ALA A 294 -11.28 2.59 15.67
CA ALA A 294 -10.68 3.72 14.97
C ALA A 294 -11.69 4.31 13.98
N VAL A 295 -12.02 5.59 14.12
CA VAL A 295 -12.68 6.32 13.03
C VAL A 295 -11.58 6.71 12.07
N GLN A 296 -11.59 6.18 10.84
CA GLN A 296 -10.66 6.68 9.83
C GLN A 296 -10.84 8.18 9.75
N THR A 297 -9.76 8.96 9.87
CA THR A 297 -9.86 10.42 10.04
C THR A 297 -10.63 10.96 8.83
N GLY A 298 -11.94 11.19 8.98
CA GLY A 298 -12.86 11.46 7.88
C GLY A 298 -14.13 10.63 7.71
N GLU A 299 -14.42 9.67 8.58
CA GLU A 299 -15.67 8.88 8.58
C GLU A 299 -16.67 9.28 9.69
N LYS A 300 -16.66 10.53 10.18
CA LYS A 300 -17.76 11.01 11.05
C LYS A 300 -18.96 11.37 10.18
N GLN A 301 -19.90 10.45 9.93
CA GLN A 301 -21.29 10.66 9.42
C GLN A 301 -21.54 11.61 8.22
N GLU A 302 -20.49 12.20 7.66
CA GLU A 302 -20.42 13.03 6.47
C GLU A 302 -19.89 12.13 5.36
N ASP A 303 -20.57 12.12 4.21
CA ASP A 303 -20.15 11.35 3.04
C ASP A 303 -18.66 11.62 2.75
N ALA A 304 -17.84 10.55 2.62
CA ALA A 304 -16.40 10.64 2.35
C ALA A 304 -16.09 11.51 1.12
N ALA A 305 -17.05 11.62 0.20
CA ALA A 305 -16.98 12.53 -0.93
C ALA A 305 -17.05 14.02 -0.52
N THR A 306 -17.92 14.38 0.42
CA THR A 306 -18.06 15.74 0.99
C THR A 306 -16.79 16.17 1.72
N LYS A 307 -16.17 15.27 2.50
CA LYS A 307 -14.90 15.60 3.15
C LYS A 307 -13.77 15.85 2.16
N ARG A 308 -13.66 15.05 1.09
CA ARG A 308 -12.65 15.27 0.04
C ARG A 308 -12.78 16.64 -0.60
N MET A 309 -14.00 17.19 -0.67
CA MET A 309 -14.23 18.55 -1.13
C MET A 309 -13.72 19.60 -0.13
N HIS A 310 -13.82 19.38 1.18
CA HIS A 310 -13.25 20.27 2.19
C HIS A 310 -11.72 20.31 2.18
N GLU A 311 -11.06 19.26 1.71
CA GLU A 311 -9.60 19.18 1.55
C GLU A 311 -9.06 19.87 0.28
N VAL A 312 -9.94 20.45 -0.55
CA VAL A 312 -9.51 21.15 -1.76
C VAL A 312 -8.84 22.46 -1.36
N ILE A 313 -7.51 22.47 -1.42
CA ILE A 313 -6.70 23.68 -1.25
C ILE A 313 -6.78 24.58 -2.49
N THR A 314 -6.55 25.87 -2.27
CA THR A 314 -6.44 26.87 -3.34
C THR A 314 -5.48 26.40 -4.44
N GLY A 315 -5.93 26.49 -5.70
CA GLY A 315 -5.15 26.07 -6.87
C GLY A 315 -5.42 24.63 -7.36
N ARG A 316 -6.21 23.83 -6.64
CA ARG A 316 -6.71 22.54 -7.14
C ARG A 316 -8.12 22.69 -7.70
N SER A 317 -8.29 22.35 -8.98
CA SER A 317 -9.59 22.38 -9.64
C SER A 317 -10.47 21.20 -9.21
N VAL A 318 -11.76 21.47 -9.02
CA VAL A 318 -12.78 20.44 -8.82
C VAL A 318 -13.38 20.12 -10.19
N LEU A 319 -13.16 18.90 -10.68
CA LEU A 319 -13.67 18.48 -11.98
C LEU A 319 -15.17 18.20 -11.96
N SER A 320 -15.64 17.48 -10.94
CA SER A 320 -17.06 17.16 -10.77
C SER A 320 -17.43 17.04 -9.30
N MET A 321 -18.69 17.33 -8.99
CA MET A 321 -19.25 17.07 -7.66
C MET A 321 -19.64 15.59 -7.54
N PRO A 322 -19.53 14.98 -6.35
CA PRO A 322 -20.00 13.62 -6.11
C PRO A 322 -21.49 13.45 -6.43
N ASN A 323 -21.85 12.30 -7.04
CA ASN A 323 -23.24 11.95 -7.38
C ASN A 323 -24.04 13.02 -8.15
N LYS A 324 -23.36 13.92 -8.88
CA LYS A 324 -24.01 15.00 -9.62
C LYS A 324 -24.12 14.67 -11.10
N LEU A 325 -25.33 14.81 -11.64
CA LEU A 325 -25.59 14.72 -13.07
C LEU A 325 -24.71 15.71 -13.85
N GLY A 326 -24.08 15.22 -14.91
CA GLY A 326 -23.16 15.99 -15.75
C GLY A 326 -21.67 15.86 -15.39
N GLY A 327 -21.34 15.16 -14.30
CA GLY A 327 -19.98 14.74 -14.01
C GLY A 327 -19.46 13.66 -14.97
N PHE A 328 -18.47 12.90 -14.53
CA PHE A 328 -18.01 11.73 -15.26
C PHE A 328 -19.02 10.59 -15.14
N ARG A 329 -19.29 9.91 -16.26
CA ARG A 329 -20.06 8.67 -16.28
C ARG A 329 -19.12 7.50 -16.03
N LEU A 330 -19.39 6.68 -15.02
CA LEU A 330 -18.61 5.48 -14.77
C LEU A 330 -18.78 4.47 -15.90
N ARG A 331 -17.66 4.01 -16.46
CA ARG A 331 -17.56 2.85 -17.34
C ARG A 331 -16.58 1.86 -16.74
N TYR A 332 -17.02 0.63 -16.50
CA TYR A 332 -16.10 -0.41 -16.04
C TYR A 332 -15.25 -0.90 -17.19
N GLY A 333 -13.95 -1.00 -16.98
CA GLY A 333 -13.05 -1.59 -17.95
C GLY A 333 -11.58 -1.24 -17.69
N ARG A 334 -10.72 -1.79 -18.54
CA ARG A 334 -9.28 -1.62 -18.46
C ARG A 334 -8.72 -1.41 -19.87
N ALA A 335 -7.98 -0.33 -20.05
CA ALA A 335 -7.19 -0.05 -21.24
C ALA A 335 -5.74 -0.51 -21.01
N CYS A 336 -4.93 -0.51 -22.07
CA CYS A 336 -3.52 -0.92 -22.01
C CYS A 336 -2.68 -0.10 -21.00
N ASN A 337 -3.10 1.14 -20.73
CA ASN A 337 -2.43 2.11 -19.86
C ASN A 337 -3.21 2.40 -18.55
N THR A 338 -4.25 1.60 -18.22
CA THR A 338 -5.04 1.76 -16.97
C THR A 338 -5.10 0.48 -16.14
N GLY A 339 -5.72 0.56 -14.95
CA GLY A 339 -6.12 -0.59 -14.15
C GLY A 339 -5.23 -0.95 -12.96
N PHE A 340 -4.26 -0.10 -12.62
CA PHE A 340 -3.54 -0.15 -11.34
C PHE A 340 -3.56 1.24 -10.70
N ALA A 341 -4.64 1.53 -9.97
CA ALA A 341 -4.91 2.88 -9.43
C ALA A 341 -4.83 3.99 -10.49
N ALA A 342 -5.15 3.66 -11.74
CA ALA A 342 -5.11 4.56 -12.88
C ALA A 342 -6.44 4.51 -13.63
N VAL A 343 -7.05 5.67 -13.84
CA VAL A 343 -8.35 5.83 -14.50
C VAL A 343 -8.18 6.37 -15.91
N GLY A 344 -9.03 5.91 -16.81
CA GLY A 344 -9.07 6.41 -18.19
C GLY A 344 -10.02 7.59 -18.32
N ILE A 345 -9.55 8.68 -18.91
CA ILE A 345 -10.37 9.85 -19.28
C ILE A 345 -10.10 10.19 -20.74
N HIS A 346 -11.12 10.64 -21.47
CA HIS A 346 -10.92 11.02 -22.87
C HIS A 346 -9.95 12.22 -22.98
N PRO A 347 -8.92 12.19 -23.86
CA PRO A 347 -7.90 13.24 -23.95
C PRO A 347 -8.46 14.65 -24.20
N VAL A 348 -9.59 14.74 -24.90
CA VAL A 348 -10.26 16.03 -25.17
C VAL A 348 -10.69 16.78 -23.91
N VAL A 349 -10.88 16.09 -22.78
CA VAL A 349 -11.19 16.72 -21.49
C VAL A 349 -10.03 17.61 -21.05
N ALA A 350 -8.78 17.19 -21.27
CA ALA A 350 -7.63 18.02 -20.97
C ALA A 350 -7.60 19.28 -21.82
N GLU A 351 -7.89 19.17 -23.12
CA GLU A 351 -7.90 20.32 -24.05
C GLU A 351 -8.93 21.38 -23.64
N ILE A 352 -10.18 20.96 -23.38
CA ILE A 352 -11.27 21.89 -23.07
C ILE A 352 -11.21 22.45 -21.64
N LEU A 353 -10.43 21.83 -20.75
CA LEU A 353 -10.21 22.27 -19.37
C LEU A 353 -8.82 22.90 -19.16
N ASP A 354 -8.20 23.44 -20.21
CA ASP A 354 -6.90 24.15 -20.14
C ASP A 354 -5.80 23.32 -19.47
N HIS A 355 -5.75 22.01 -19.75
CA HIS A 355 -4.81 21.05 -19.18
C HIS A 355 -4.77 21.05 -17.65
N THR A 356 -5.91 21.35 -17.00
CA THR A 356 -6.11 21.11 -15.57
C THR A 356 -5.78 19.66 -15.19
N ILE A 357 -6.01 18.74 -16.13
CA ILE A 357 -5.52 17.36 -16.07
C ILE A 357 -4.63 17.07 -17.28
N ALA A 358 -3.62 16.25 -17.05
CA ALA A 358 -2.73 15.67 -18.06
C ALA A 358 -2.45 14.21 -17.69
N VAL A 359 -1.83 13.45 -18.61
CA VAL A 359 -1.33 12.11 -18.30
C VAL A 359 -0.41 12.17 -17.08
N GLY A 360 -0.65 11.30 -16.09
CA GLY A 360 0.11 11.30 -14.84
C GLY A 360 -0.44 12.22 -13.75
N THR A 361 -1.44 13.06 -14.04
CA THR A 361 -2.06 13.91 -13.01
C THR A 361 -2.78 13.04 -12.00
N GLN A 362 -2.44 13.17 -10.72
CA GLN A 362 -3.17 12.51 -9.64
C GLN A 362 -4.45 13.28 -9.33
N ILE A 363 -5.58 12.63 -9.51
CA ILE A 363 -6.89 13.15 -9.12
C ILE A 363 -7.39 12.44 -7.85
N LYS A 364 -8.12 13.16 -7.02
CA LYS A 364 -8.92 12.55 -5.95
C LYS A 364 -10.26 12.16 -6.55
N ILE A 365 -10.56 10.87 -6.54
CA ILE A 365 -11.85 10.30 -6.96
C ILE A 365 -12.74 10.10 -5.73
N ASP A 366 -14.04 9.91 -5.91
CA ASP A 366 -15.02 9.56 -4.89
C ASP A 366 -15.10 8.04 -4.67
N ILE A 367 -15.10 7.25 -5.75
CA ILE A 367 -15.08 5.79 -5.74
C ILE A 367 -14.13 5.27 -6.83
N PRO A 368 -13.50 4.09 -6.68
CA PRO A 368 -13.49 3.19 -5.51
C PRO A 368 -12.43 3.54 -4.45
N GLY A 369 -11.43 4.37 -4.79
CA GLY A 369 -10.27 4.67 -3.94
C GLY A 369 -10.19 6.13 -3.48
N LYS A 370 -9.06 6.49 -2.87
CA LYS A 370 -8.78 7.88 -2.43
C LYS A 370 -8.21 8.77 -3.52
N GLY A 371 -7.55 8.18 -4.50
CA GLY A 371 -6.96 8.88 -5.61
C GLY A 371 -6.55 7.93 -6.70
N SER A 372 -6.45 8.47 -7.91
CA SER A 372 -6.05 7.74 -9.09
C SER A 372 -5.24 8.63 -10.01
N THR A 373 -4.38 8.01 -10.80
CA THR A 373 -3.61 8.69 -11.84
C THR A 373 -4.42 8.72 -13.13
N VAL A 374 -4.46 9.86 -13.81
CA VAL A 374 -5.13 10.00 -15.10
C VAL A 374 -4.27 9.39 -16.21
N ALA A 375 -4.88 8.53 -17.02
CA ALA A 375 -4.39 8.10 -18.32
C ALA A 375 -5.42 8.45 -19.40
N PHE A 376 -4.97 8.70 -20.62
CA PHE A 376 -5.87 9.02 -21.72
C PHE A 376 -6.30 7.78 -22.48
N VAL A 377 -7.60 7.71 -22.74
CA VAL A 377 -8.26 6.63 -23.50
C VAL A 377 -9.20 7.29 -24.50
N ASP A 378 -8.93 7.12 -25.79
CA ASP A 378 -9.66 7.78 -26.89
C ASP A 378 -10.83 6.95 -27.43
N SER A 379 -11.00 5.72 -26.95
CA SER A 379 -12.10 4.83 -27.32
C SER A 379 -13.38 5.00 -26.48
N ILE A 380 -13.34 5.79 -25.40
CA ILE A 380 -14.47 6.00 -24.48
C ILE A 380 -15.24 7.29 -24.81
N GLU A 381 -16.42 7.47 -24.20
CA GLU A 381 -17.29 8.57 -24.57
C GLU A 381 -16.73 9.95 -24.22
N THR A 382 -16.94 10.88 -25.15
CA THR A 382 -16.49 12.27 -25.09
C THR A 382 -17.47 13.18 -24.34
N PRO A 383 -17.03 14.40 -23.96
CA PRO A 383 -17.90 15.41 -23.36
C PRO A 383 -19.05 15.86 -24.28
N ILE A 384 -20.15 16.29 -23.64
CA ILE A 384 -21.26 17.00 -24.29
C ILE A 384 -21.27 18.43 -23.77
N VAL A 385 -21.26 19.40 -24.68
CA VAL A 385 -21.11 20.82 -24.36
C VAL A 385 -22.22 21.65 -24.98
N ARG A 386 -22.55 22.77 -24.35
CA ARG A 386 -23.36 23.84 -24.91
C ARG A 386 -22.44 24.97 -25.36
N LEU A 387 -22.59 25.40 -26.59
CA LEU A 387 -21.86 26.51 -27.18
C LEU A 387 -22.53 27.85 -26.87
N LYS A 388 -21.79 28.96 -27.03
CA LYS A 388 -22.28 30.33 -26.82
C LYS A 388 -23.47 30.72 -27.70
N ASN A 389 -23.68 30.03 -28.82
CA ASN A 389 -24.84 30.22 -29.69
C ASN A 389 -26.09 29.42 -29.23
N GLY A 390 -25.99 28.65 -28.14
CA GLY A 390 -27.05 27.83 -27.58
C GLY A 390 -27.10 26.39 -28.08
N ASN A 391 -26.32 26.03 -29.12
CA ASN A 391 -26.29 24.66 -29.64
C ASN A 391 -25.66 23.70 -28.64
N VAL A 392 -26.22 22.50 -28.54
CA VAL A 392 -25.66 21.39 -27.76
C VAL A 392 -24.97 20.44 -28.72
N VAL A 393 -23.69 20.17 -28.47
CA VAL A 393 -22.82 19.39 -29.34
C VAL A 393 -22.07 18.35 -28.51
N LYS A 394 -22.09 17.10 -28.97
CA LYS A 394 -21.17 16.07 -28.48
C LYS A 394 -19.84 16.24 -29.20
N ILE A 395 -18.75 16.36 -28.45
CA ILE A 395 -17.41 16.49 -29.03
C ILE A 395 -17.07 15.18 -29.75
N ARG A 396 -16.44 15.23 -30.93
CA ARG A 396 -16.22 14.01 -31.73
C ARG A 396 -14.89 13.38 -31.40
N ASP A 397 -13.87 14.21 -31.28
CA ASP A 397 -12.48 13.83 -31.07
C ASP A 397 -11.72 15.04 -30.49
N VAL A 398 -10.43 14.85 -30.24
CA VAL A 398 -9.54 15.88 -29.70
C VAL A 398 -9.50 17.11 -30.60
N LYS A 399 -9.42 16.93 -31.93
CA LYS A 399 -9.31 18.02 -32.90
C LYS A 399 -10.57 18.89 -32.88
N HIS A 400 -11.74 18.28 -32.91
CA HIS A 400 -13.02 18.97 -32.81
C HIS A 400 -13.13 19.74 -31.48
N GLY A 401 -12.65 19.16 -30.38
CA GLY A 401 -12.62 19.83 -29.08
C GLY A 401 -11.75 21.09 -29.06
N ILE A 402 -10.57 21.05 -29.68
CA ILE A 402 -9.68 22.21 -29.82
C ILE A 402 -10.33 23.31 -30.65
N GLU A 403 -10.97 22.95 -31.77
CA GLU A 403 -11.64 23.89 -32.67
C GLU A 403 -12.76 24.67 -31.96
N ILE A 404 -13.60 23.98 -31.19
CA ILE A 404 -14.77 24.60 -30.55
C ILE A 404 -14.50 25.12 -29.13
N LYS A 405 -13.31 24.90 -28.57
CA LYS A 405 -12.96 25.21 -27.17
C LYS A 405 -13.38 26.62 -26.76
N ASN A 406 -13.04 27.60 -27.59
CA ASN A 406 -13.33 29.02 -27.32
C ASN A 406 -14.82 29.39 -27.48
N GLU A 407 -15.61 28.50 -28.05
CA GLU A 407 -17.05 28.65 -28.25
C GLU A 407 -17.88 27.96 -27.15
N ILE A 408 -17.26 27.14 -26.29
CA ILE A 408 -17.94 26.44 -25.20
C ILE A 408 -18.45 27.47 -24.17
N GLU A 409 -19.77 27.48 -23.93
CA GLU A 409 -20.42 28.24 -22.86
C GLU A 409 -20.49 27.41 -21.58
N LYS A 410 -20.85 26.13 -21.70
CA LYS A 410 -21.06 25.23 -20.56
C LYS A 410 -20.78 23.78 -20.93
N ILE A 411 -20.04 23.07 -20.08
CA ILE A 411 -19.92 21.61 -20.16
C ILE A 411 -21.15 21.00 -19.48
N LEU A 412 -21.90 20.18 -20.23
CA LEU A 412 -23.10 19.51 -19.73
C LEU A 412 -22.77 18.13 -19.16
N HIS A 413 -21.87 17.40 -19.83
CA HIS A 413 -21.34 16.11 -19.41
C HIS A 413 -19.85 16.05 -19.69
N LEU A 414 -19.06 15.53 -18.74
CA LEU A 414 -17.60 15.39 -18.89
C LEU A 414 -17.17 14.15 -19.69
N GLY A 415 -18.10 13.29 -20.08
CA GLY A 415 -17.82 12.03 -20.76
C GLY A 415 -17.58 10.89 -19.78
N ASP A 416 -16.93 9.84 -20.26
CA ASP A 416 -16.66 8.64 -19.46
C ASP A 416 -15.44 8.79 -18.55
N VAL A 417 -15.49 8.10 -17.41
CA VAL A 417 -14.31 7.69 -16.64
C VAL A 417 -14.24 6.16 -16.63
N LEU A 418 -13.15 5.63 -17.18
CA LEU A 418 -12.88 4.20 -17.25
C LEU A 418 -12.17 3.75 -15.98
N ILE A 419 -12.82 2.89 -15.19
CA ILE A 419 -12.25 2.36 -13.93
C ILE A 419 -12.24 0.84 -13.97
N SER A 420 -11.12 0.24 -13.56
CA SER A 420 -10.97 -1.21 -13.54
C SER A 420 -11.78 -1.82 -12.39
N PHE A 421 -12.39 -2.97 -12.63
CA PHE A 421 -12.98 -3.80 -11.56
C PHE A 421 -11.93 -4.13 -10.47
N GLY A 422 -10.67 -4.33 -10.86
CA GLY A 422 -9.58 -4.61 -9.92
C GLY A 422 -9.40 -3.51 -8.86
N ASP A 423 -9.60 -2.24 -9.22
CA ASP A 423 -9.50 -1.12 -8.28
C ASP A 423 -10.64 -1.16 -7.24
N PHE A 424 -11.84 -1.62 -7.62
CA PHE A 424 -12.95 -1.84 -6.68
C PHE A 424 -12.66 -3.00 -5.73
N LEU A 425 -12.15 -4.10 -6.27
CA LEU A 425 -11.80 -5.29 -5.49
C LEU A 425 -10.71 -4.99 -4.45
N GLU A 426 -9.64 -4.30 -4.86
CA GLU A 426 -8.53 -3.94 -3.97
C GLU A 426 -8.98 -3.03 -2.82
N ASN A 427 -9.82 -2.04 -3.12
CA ASN A 427 -10.34 -1.11 -2.12
C ASN A 427 -11.51 -1.68 -1.31
N ASN A 428 -11.97 -2.89 -1.62
CA ASN A 428 -13.19 -3.50 -1.07
C ASN A 428 -14.40 -2.53 -1.16
N ALA A 429 -14.49 -1.82 -2.29
CA ALA A 429 -15.54 -0.85 -2.55
C ALA A 429 -16.76 -1.54 -3.17
N GLN A 430 -17.96 -1.08 -2.81
CA GLN A 430 -19.19 -1.59 -3.42
C GLN A 430 -19.25 -1.21 -4.91
N LEU A 431 -19.59 -2.17 -5.76
CA LEU A 431 -19.86 -1.89 -7.17
C LEU A 431 -21.11 -1.03 -7.29
N VAL A 432 -21.00 0.06 -8.04
CA VAL A 432 -22.15 0.89 -8.43
C VAL A 432 -22.66 0.47 -9.81
N PRO A 433 -23.94 0.69 -10.13
CA PRO A 433 -24.46 0.37 -11.45
C PRO A 433 -23.66 1.06 -12.56
N SER A 434 -23.29 0.29 -13.60
CA SER A 434 -22.66 0.84 -14.80
C SER A 434 -23.66 1.65 -15.62
N GLY A 435 -23.18 2.64 -16.37
CA GLY A 435 -23.93 3.12 -17.53
C GLY A 435 -24.15 1.99 -18.53
N TYR A 436 -25.21 2.09 -19.35
CA TYR A 436 -25.38 1.21 -20.51
C TYR A 436 -24.38 1.62 -21.59
N VAL A 437 -23.46 0.71 -21.90
CA VAL A 437 -22.29 0.93 -22.77
C VAL A 437 -22.21 -0.15 -23.83
N GLU A 438 -21.39 0.07 -24.86
CA GLU A 438 -21.27 -0.83 -26.00
C GLU A 438 -20.85 -2.24 -25.58
N GLU A 439 -19.95 -2.39 -24.61
CA GLU A 439 -19.53 -3.71 -24.12
C GLU A 439 -20.69 -4.48 -23.49
N TYR A 440 -21.57 -3.78 -22.77
CA TYR A 440 -22.76 -4.41 -22.19
C TYR A 440 -23.75 -4.77 -23.32
N TRP A 441 -24.07 -3.83 -24.21
CA TRP A 441 -24.97 -4.09 -25.34
C TRP A 441 -24.50 -5.28 -26.21
N ILE A 442 -23.19 -5.40 -26.46
CA ILE A 442 -22.61 -6.52 -27.22
C ILE A 442 -22.84 -7.86 -26.51
N GLU A 443 -22.66 -7.93 -25.19
CA GLU A 443 -22.92 -9.18 -24.44
C GLU A 443 -24.40 -9.56 -24.44
N GLU A 444 -25.31 -8.58 -24.35
CA GLU A 444 -26.75 -8.84 -24.52
C GLU A 444 -27.07 -9.33 -25.93
N LEU A 445 -26.48 -8.71 -26.96
CA LEU A 445 -26.65 -9.13 -28.34
C LEU A 445 -26.15 -10.56 -28.56
N LYS A 446 -24.97 -10.93 -28.04
CA LYS A 446 -24.44 -12.30 -28.10
C LYS A 446 -25.43 -13.32 -27.51
N GLN A 447 -25.95 -13.04 -26.32
CA GLN A 447 -26.92 -13.92 -25.66
C GLN A 447 -28.20 -14.08 -26.49
N LYS A 448 -28.66 -13.01 -27.15
CA LYS A 448 -29.85 -13.06 -28.01
C LYS A 448 -29.60 -13.83 -29.31
N ILE A 449 -28.47 -13.60 -29.97
CA ILE A 449 -28.05 -14.35 -31.17
C ILE A 449 -27.97 -15.84 -30.85
N GLU A 450 -27.27 -16.22 -29.78
CA GLU A 450 -27.11 -17.62 -29.39
C GLU A 450 -28.46 -18.30 -29.09
N LYS A 451 -29.37 -17.59 -28.42
CA LYS A 451 -30.65 -18.14 -27.99
C LYS A 451 -31.70 -18.22 -29.10
N TYR A 452 -31.75 -17.24 -29.99
CA TYR A 452 -32.86 -17.09 -30.95
C TYR A 452 -32.44 -17.22 -32.41
N GLU A 453 -31.25 -16.71 -32.80
CA GLU A 453 -30.85 -16.58 -34.20
C GLU A 453 -29.36 -16.95 -34.44
N PRO A 454 -28.92 -18.17 -34.10
CA PRO A 454 -27.49 -18.53 -34.02
C PRO A 454 -26.77 -18.56 -35.38
N LYS A 455 -27.48 -18.44 -36.49
CA LYS A 455 -26.94 -18.42 -37.86
C LYS A 455 -27.09 -17.06 -38.56
N ASP A 456 -27.60 -16.04 -37.86
CA ASP A 456 -27.81 -14.73 -38.45
C ASP A 456 -26.49 -13.96 -38.60
N GLN A 457 -25.98 -13.97 -39.83
CA GLN A 457 -24.76 -13.24 -40.21
C GLN A 457 -24.97 -11.72 -40.18
N TYR A 458 -26.19 -11.23 -40.36
CA TYR A 458 -26.52 -9.81 -40.29
C TYR A 458 -26.42 -9.30 -38.85
N LEU A 459 -26.90 -10.04 -37.85
CA LEU A 459 -26.74 -9.65 -36.44
C LEU A 459 -25.29 -9.79 -35.96
N THR A 460 -24.60 -10.87 -36.38
CA THR A 460 -23.22 -11.17 -35.97
C THR A 460 -22.24 -10.06 -36.36
N GLN A 461 -22.49 -9.33 -37.47
CA GLN A 461 -21.58 -8.26 -37.90
C GLN A 461 -21.46 -7.11 -36.87
N PHE A 462 -22.50 -6.89 -36.06
CA PHE A 462 -22.54 -5.80 -35.08
C PHE A 462 -21.79 -6.12 -33.78
N LEU A 463 -21.27 -7.34 -33.63
CA LEU A 463 -20.34 -7.68 -32.54
C LEU A 463 -19.00 -6.96 -32.67
N ASN A 464 -18.65 -6.50 -33.88
CA ASN A 464 -17.38 -5.82 -34.16
C ASN A 464 -17.57 -4.40 -34.74
N ARG A 465 -18.82 -3.91 -34.80
CA ARG A 465 -19.16 -2.62 -35.41
C ARG A 465 -20.37 -2.00 -34.73
N ILE A 466 -20.29 -0.70 -34.46
CA ILE A 466 -21.41 0.10 -33.95
C ILE A 466 -22.47 0.28 -35.07
N PRO A 467 -23.74 -0.08 -34.82
CA PRO A 467 -24.82 0.13 -35.78
C PRO A 467 -25.13 1.62 -35.97
N THR A 468 -25.60 1.98 -37.17
CA THR A 468 -26.29 3.25 -37.40
C THR A 468 -27.61 3.29 -36.62
N ILE A 469 -28.24 4.46 -36.50
CA ILE A 469 -29.51 4.60 -35.77
C ILE A 469 -30.61 3.70 -36.35
N ASP A 470 -30.71 3.61 -37.68
CA ASP A 470 -31.73 2.79 -38.36
C ASP A 470 -31.45 1.29 -38.17
N GLU A 471 -30.18 0.89 -38.20
CA GLU A 471 -29.77 -0.49 -37.89
C GLU A 471 -30.05 -0.83 -36.43
N ALA A 472 -29.74 0.07 -35.48
CA ALA A 472 -29.96 -0.14 -34.05
C ALA A 472 -31.46 -0.30 -33.74
N LEU A 473 -32.31 0.51 -34.36
CA LEU A 473 -33.77 0.40 -34.26
C LEU A 473 -34.32 -0.89 -34.85
N LYS A 474 -33.64 -1.46 -35.85
CA LYS A 474 -34.04 -2.75 -36.45
C LYS A 474 -33.57 -3.95 -35.63
N ILE A 475 -32.43 -3.82 -34.95
CA ILE A 475 -31.87 -4.87 -34.07
C ILE A 475 -32.67 -4.97 -32.77
N SER A 476 -33.10 -3.83 -32.23
CA SER A 476 -33.88 -3.72 -30.98
C SER A 476 -35.33 -4.14 -31.21
#